data_AF-A0A7Y4VMV1-F1
#
_entry.id   AF-A0A7Y4VMV1-F1
#
_cell.length_a   1.000
_cell.length_b   1.000
_cell.length_c   1.000
_cell.angle_alpha   90.00
_cell.angle_beta   90.00
_cell.angle_gamma   90.00
#
_symmetry.space_group_name_H-M   'P 1'
#
loop_
_entity.id
_entity.type
_entity.pdbx_description
1 polymer ?
#
loop_
_entity_poly.entity_id
_entity_poly.type
_entity_poly.pdbx_seq_one_letter_code
_entity_poly.pdbx_strand_id
1 'polypeptide(L)'
;MFNLFNKRESSGFFIPEKNGFREFTGNLEDGSFNGMSRHLGYHPDHVHIYFGDFNSEFEIQQVAFEIFTDNIIFIYTKKTVREISDKKLKFFLRDYKIQTEYDSIVSEGLLRTGIENKSMSFAFLKKVLGLKTDLDEGGIVFSERLGLYLYFSGGILVDLGTADGLNEWAKHIRNINPELFGAYLEVAKKYWGNKIGMVQDEINIQAEAFANTPHGFNNQFLELHRVELGTVNFLMLLVCHYGQKITEEQFTKINVGRYSLLDVDTNATYRYKDFILTFGLNGELISINKDVS
;
A
#
# COMPACT_ATOMS: atom_id res chain seq x y z
N MET A 1 58.62 -19.66 -11.17
CA MET A 1 57.47 -19.65 -10.25
C MET A 1 56.31 -19.03 -11.03
N PHE A 2 55.39 -19.86 -11.53
CA PHE A 2 54.33 -19.41 -12.43
C PHE A 2 53.21 -18.71 -11.64
N ASN A 3 52.92 -17.47 -11.99
CA ASN A 3 51.75 -16.73 -11.51
C ASN A 3 50.51 -17.28 -12.23
N LEU A 4 49.99 -18.42 -11.75
CA LEU A 4 48.78 -19.05 -12.28
C LEU A 4 47.54 -18.31 -11.71
N PHE A 5 46.87 -17.56 -12.58
CA PHE A 5 45.50 -17.07 -12.45
C PHE A 5 45.21 -16.10 -11.30
N ASN A 6 45.50 -14.81 -11.51
CA ASN A 6 44.63 -13.76 -10.96
C ASN A 6 43.23 -13.92 -11.59
N LYS A 7 42.37 -14.73 -10.98
CA LYS A 7 40.95 -14.78 -11.34
C LYS A 7 40.37 -13.41 -10.96
N ARG A 8 40.15 -12.56 -11.97
CA ARG A 8 39.38 -11.33 -11.81
C ARG A 8 38.08 -11.67 -11.07
N GLU A 9 37.89 -11.06 -9.91
CA GLU A 9 36.62 -11.12 -9.17
C GLU A 9 35.58 -10.32 -9.94
N SER A 10 34.35 -10.83 -9.98
CA SER A 10 33.26 -10.11 -10.59
C SER A 10 32.87 -8.89 -9.76
N SER A 11 32.34 -7.85 -10.41
CA SER A 11 31.66 -6.74 -9.73
C SER A 11 30.42 -7.20 -8.95
N GLY A 12 29.88 -8.38 -9.30
CA GLY A 12 28.65 -8.93 -8.75
C GLY A 12 27.39 -8.40 -9.43
N PHE A 13 27.49 -7.38 -10.29
CA PHE A 13 26.33 -6.80 -10.97
C PHE A 13 26.30 -7.11 -12.46
N PHE A 14 25.13 -7.48 -12.94
CA PHE A 14 24.86 -7.81 -14.34
C PHE A 14 23.69 -6.97 -14.85
N ILE A 15 23.83 -6.39 -16.04
CA ILE A 15 22.81 -5.52 -16.65
C ILE A 15 22.31 -6.11 -17.97
N PRO A 16 21.04 -5.89 -18.35
CA PRO A 16 20.49 -6.41 -19.59
C PRO A 16 21.28 -5.96 -20.83
N GLU A 17 21.40 -6.87 -21.80
CA GLU A 17 21.93 -6.63 -23.14
C GLU A 17 21.03 -7.37 -24.16
N LYS A 18 21.19 -7.11 -25.47
CA LYS A 18 20.34 -7.67 -26.53
C LYS A 18 20.07 -9.18 -26.40
N ASN A 19 21.05 -9.96 -25.94
CA ASN A 19 20.96 -11.42 -25.83
C ASN A 19 21.36 -11.93 -24.43
N GLY A 20 20.85 -11.31 -23.36
CA GLY A 20 21.05 -11.77 -21.99
C GLY A 20 21.57 -10.66 -21.08
N PHE A 21 22.65 -10.93 -20.37
CA PHE A 21 23.20 -10.00 -19.38
C PHE A 21 24.71 -9.88 -19.52
N ARG A 22 25.21 -8.66 -19.41
CA ARG A 22 26.64 -8.36 -19.34
C ARG A 22 27.03 -7.92 -17.94
N GLU A 23 28.22 -8.30 -17.52
CA GLU A 23 28.79 -7.82 -16.28
C GLU A 23 29.00 -6.28 -16.34
N PHE A 24 28.57 -5.60 -15.30
CA PHE A 24 28.89 -4.20 -15.11
C PHE A 24 30.35 -4.07 -14.65
N THR A 25 31.16 -3.32 -15.39
CA THR A 25 32.60 -3.18 -15.11
C THR A 25 33.02 -1.74 -14.76
N GLY A 26 32.04 -0.83 -14.64
CA GLY A 26 32.30 0.54 -14.21
C GLY A 26 32.58 0.65 -12.71
N ASN A 27 32.98 1.83 -12.28
CA ASN A 27 33.16 2.13 -10.86
C ASN A 27 31.83 2.58 -10.25
N LEU A 28 31.35 1.87 -9.23
CA LEU A 28 30.25 2.29 -8.38
C LEU A 28 30.87 2.76 -7.06
N GLU A 29 30.87 4.07 -6.81
CA GLU A 29 31.55 4.67 -5.65
C GLU A 29 31.13 4.05 -4.31
N ASP A 30 29.88 3.59 -4.19
CA ASP A 30 29.32 2.99 -2.98
C ASP A 30 29.00 1.49 -3.11
N GLY A 31 29.15 0.90 -4.29
CA GLY A 31 28.78 -0.50 -4.58
C GLY A 31 27.33 -0.86 -4.23
N SER A 32 26.44 0.14 -4.05
CA SER A 32 25.10 -0.07 -3.50
C SER A 32 24.06 -0.27 -4.60
N PHE A 33 22.90 -0.84 -4.25
CA PHE A 33 21.76 -0.92 -5.17
C PHE A 33 21.31 0.45 -5.65
N ASN A 34 21.26 1.43 -4.74
CA ASN A 34 20.88 2.79 -5.08
C ASN A 34 21.92 3.45 -6.00
N GLY A 35 23.21 3.18 -5.78
CA GLY A 35 24.30 3.59 -6.67
C GLY A 35 24.12 3.02 -8.07
N MET A 36 23.81 1.72 -8.17
CA MET A 36 23.57 1.07 -9.46
C MET A 36 22.32 1.62 -10.16
N SER A 37 21.20 1.78 -9.44
CA SER A 37 19.97 2.36 -9.99
C SER A 37 20.22 3.75 -10.58
N ARG A 38 20.88 4.63 -9.82
CA ARG A 38 21.21 5.99 -10.28
C ARG A 38 22.17 5.98 -11.46
N HIS A 39 23.17 5.09 -11.45
CA HIS A 39 24.10 4.93 -12.56
C HIS A 39 23.38 4.57 -13.87
N LEU A 40 22.32 3.76 -13.77
CA LEU A 40 21.48 3.36 -14.90
C LEU A 40 20.38 4.38 -15.25
N GLY A 41 20.36 5.54 -14.57
CA GLY A 41 19.39 6.62 -14.82
C GLY A 41 18.04 6.45 -14.12
N TYR A 42 17.93 5.53 -13.15
CA TYR A 42 16.73 5.33 -12.36
C TYR A 42 16.79 6.08 -11.03
N HIS A 43 15.65 6.61 -10.61
CA HIS A 43 15.47 6.97 -9.21
C HIS A 43 15.31 5.69 -8.37
N PRO A 44 15.80 5.62 -7.11
CA PRO A 44 15.59 4.45 -6.25
C PRO A 44 14.13 4.00 -6.15
N ASP A 45 13.18 4.94 -6.08
CA ASP A 45 11.74 4.64 -6.05
C ASP A 45 11.22 3.96 -7.33
N HIS A 46 11.98 3.97 -8.43
CA HIS A 46 11.61 3.29 -9.68
C HIS A 46 11.98 1.82 -9.67
N VAL A 47 12.65 1.34 -8.62
CA VAL A 47 13.27 0.02 -8.56
C VAL A 47 12.71 -0.81 -7.43
N HIS A 48 12.22 -1.99 -7.77
CA HIS A 48 11.84 -3.04 -6.82
C HIS A 48 12.93 -4.12 -6.77
N ILE A 49 13.37 -4.49 -5.58
CA ILE A 49 14.39 -5.54 -5.39
C ILE A 49 13.69 -6.83 -4.94
N TYR A 50 13.77 -7.85 -5.78
CA TYR A 50 13.30 -9.19 -5.47
C TYR A 50 14.45 -10.04 -4.92
N PHE A 51 14.26 -10.57 -3.71
CA PHE A 51 15.28 -11.34 -2.99
C PHE A 51 15.22 -12.86 -3.22
N GLY A 52 14.13 -13.37 -3.83
CA GLY A 52 13.93 -14.81 -4.00
C GLY A 52 13.90 -15.58 -2.68
N ASP A 53 14.18 -16.89 -2.74
CA ASP A 53 14.38 -17.67 -1.51
C ASP A 53 15.72 -17.29 -0.88
N PHE A 54 15.72 -17.12 0.44
CA PHE A 54 16.92 -16.85 1.20
C PHE A 54 17.81 -18.11 1.26
N ASN A 55 18.61 -18.33 0.21
CA ASN A 55 19.58 -19.43 0.13
C ASN A 55 20.95 -18.88 -0.24
N SER A 56 21.86 -18.92 0.74
CA SER A 56 23.24 -18.45 0.58
C SER A 56 24.03 -19.21 -0.49
N GLU A 57 23.57 -20.37 -0.94
CA GLU A 57 24.20 -21.14 -2.02
C GLU A 57 23.86 -20.60 -3.41
N PHE A 58 22.75 -19.88 -3.57
CA PHE A 58 22.35 -19.37 -4.88
C PHE A 58 23.36 -18.36 -5.43
N GLU A 59 23.66 -18.49 -6.71
CA GLU A 59 24.58 -17.58 -7.40
C GLU A 59 23.97 -16.20 -7.58
N ILE A 60 22.69 -16.16 -7.98
CA ILE A 60 21.87 -14.96 -7.99
C ILE A 60 21.40 -14.71 -6.57
N GLN A 61 21.67 -13.51 -6.09
CA GLN A 61 21.28 -13.08 -4.76
C GLN A 61 20.01 -12.24 -4.84
N GLN A 62 19.93 -11.34 -5.82
CA GLN A 62 18.81 -10.39 -5.95
C GLN A 62 18.60 -10.01 -7.41
N VAL A 63 17.37 -9.70 -7.78
CA VAL A 63 17.00 -9.18 -9.11
C VAL A 63 16.25 -7.87 -8.93
N ALA A 64 16.74 -6.81 -9.59
CA ALA A 64 16.10 -5.50 -9.58
C ALA A 64 15.18 -5.35 -10.78
N PHE A 65 13.93 -4.97 -10.53
CA PHE A 65 12.90 -4.73 -11.52
C PHE A 65 12.50 -3.26 -11.57
N GLU A 66 12.11 -2.78 -12.73
CA GLU A 66 11.39 -1.52 -12.87
C GLU A 66 9.98 -1.68 -12.30
N ILE A 67 9.58 -0.80 -11.38
CA ILE A 67 8.31 -0.95 -10.65
C ILE A 67 7.13 -1.07 -11.61
N PHE A 68 6.14 -1.86 -11.22
CA PHE A 68 5.00 -2.21 -12.07
C PHE A 68 5.36 -2.91 -13.38
N THR A 69 6.57 -3.45 -13.56
CA THR A 69 6.91 -4.23 -14.76
C THR A 69 7.65 -5.52 -14.39
N ASP A 70 7.84 -6.38 -15.39
CA ASP A 70 8.75 -7.52 -15.36
C ASP A 70 10.11 -7.18 -16.00
N ASN A 71 10.36 -5.90 -16.31
CA ASN A 71 11.62 -5.44 -16.87
C ASN A 71 12.71 -5.50 -15.79
N ILE A 72 13.69 -6.37 -15.98
CA ILE A 72 14.88 -6.44 -15.14
C ILE A 72 15.77 -5.23 -15.45
N ILE A 73 16.17 -4.48 -14.43
CA ILE A 73 17.12 -3.36 -14.53
C ILE A 73 18.55 -3.87 -14.34
N PHE A 74 18.77 -4.70 -13.32
CA PHE A 74 20.04 -5.36 -13.07
C PHE A 74 19.86 -6.60 -12.19
N ILE A 75 20.88 -7.44 -12.14
CA ILE A 75 20.95 -8.64 -11.31
C ILE A 75 22.18 -8.53 -10.42
N TYR A 76 22.02 -8.85 -9.14
CA TYR A 76 23.12 -8.96 -8.19
C TYR A 76 23.41 -10.41 -7.84
N THR A 77 24.69 -10.75 -7.84
CA THR A 77 25.20 -12.11 -7.74
C THR A 77 26.43 -12.19 -6.84
N LYS A 78 26.82 -13.41 -6.47
CA LYS A 78 28.13 -13.66 -5.86
C LYS A 78 29.26 -13.24 -6.80
N LYS A 79 30.34 -12.69 -6.25
CA LYS A 79 31.55 -12.27 -7.01
C LYS A 79 32.25 -13.39 -7.81
N THR A 80 31.90 -14.66 -7.55
CA THR A 80 32.41 -15.82 -8.29
C THR A 80 31.70 -16.04 -9.63
N VAL A 81 30.52 -15.43 -9.81
CA VAL A 81 29.70 -15.55 -11.02
C VAL A 81 30.29 -14.70 -12.13
N ARG A 82 30.36 -15.24 -13.34
CA ARG A 82 30.92 -14.55 -14.52
C ARG A 82 29.90 -14.31 -15.64
N GLU A 83 28.84 -15.09 -15.64
CA GLU A 83 27.77 -15.03 -16.62
C GLU A 83 26.47 -15.47 -15.95
N ILE A 84 25.35 -14.93 -16.43
CA ILE A 84 24.00 -15.33 -16.00
C ILE A 84 23.41 -16.22 -17.07
N SER A 85 23.14 -17.47 -16.73
CA SER A 85 22.41 -18.35 -17.63
C SER A 85 20.90 -18.21 -17.44
N ASP A 86 20.16 -18.25 -18.54
CA ASP A 86 18.69 -18.18 -18.54
C ASP A 86 18.05 -19.23 -17.61
N LYS A 87 18.64 -20.43 -17.55
CA LYS A 87 18.17 -21.52 -16.68
C LYS A 87 18.25 -21.12 -15.19
N LYS A 88 19.36 -20.50 -14.77
CA LYS A 88 19.56 -20.05 -13.39
C LYS A 88 18.62 -18.90 -13.05
N LEU A 89 18.48 -17.93 -13.96
CA LEU A 89 17.57 -16.80 -13.78
C LEU A 89 16.12 -17.26 -13.66
N LYS A 90 15.65 -18.13 -14.56
CA LYS A 90 14.29 -18.70 -14.51
C LYS A 90 14.04 -19.49 -13.23
N PHE A 91 15.04 -20.22 -12.73
CA PHE A 91 14.91 -20.94 -11.47
C PHE A 91 14.80 -19.99 -10.27
N PHE A 92 15.58 -18.90 -10.26
CA PHE A 92 15.50 -17.87 -9.21
C PHE A 92 14.14 -17.15 -9.21
N LEU A 93 13.61 -16.85 -10.40
CA LEU A 93 12.35 -16.13 -10.61
C LEU A 93 11.11 -17.03 -10.67
N ARG A 94 11.23 -18.33 -10.38
CA ARG A 94 10.12 -19.29 -10.58
C ARG A 94 8.84 -18.95 -9.82
N ASP A 95 8.98 -18.27 -8.67
CA ASP A 95 7.89 -17.88 -7.79
C ASP A 95 7.54 -16.39 -7.93
N TYR A 96 8.32 -15.61 -8.69
CA TYR A 96 8.06 -14.19 -8.93
C TYR A 96 6.84 -14.02 -9.85
N LYS A 97 5.81 -13.34 -9.35
CA LYS A 97 4.65 -12.94 -10.14
C LYS A 97 4.36 -11.48 -9.89
N ILE A 98 4.38 -10.67 -10.94
CA ILE A 98 4.12 -9.23 -10.84
C ILE A 98 2.77 -8.93 -10.16
N GLN A 99 1.75 -9.76 -10.37
CA GLN A 99 0.43 -9.57 -9.76
C GLN A 99 0.43 -9.83 -8.25
N THR A 100 1.38 -10.60 -7.72
CA THR A 100 1.51 -10.84 -6.27
C THR A 100 2.39 -9.80 -5.61
N GLU A 101 3.36 -9.24 -6.33
CA GLU A 101 4.24 -8.19 -5.81
C GLU A 101 3.57 -6.81 -5.74
N TYR A 102 2.61 -6.53 -6.63
CA TYR A 102 1.95 -5.23 -6.73
C TYR A 102 0.44 -5.34 -6.56
N ASP A 103 -0.02 -5.49 -5.32
CA ASP A 103 -1.43 -5.31 -4.98
C ASP A 103 -1.79 -3.81 -4.84
N SER A 104 -3.06 -3.50 -4.51
CA SER A 104 -3.50 -2.12 -4.35
C SER A 104 -2.75 -1.37 -3.25
N ILE A 105 -2.41 -2.06 -2.15
CA ILE A 105 -1.71 -1.47 -1.00
C ILE A 105 -0.28 -1.12 -1.40
N VAL A 106 0.47 -2.09 -1.93
CA VAL A 106 1.87 -1.90 -2.34
C VAL A 106 1.95 -0.83 -3.43
N SER A 107 1.05 -0.87 -4.41
CA SER A 107 1.05 0.07 -5.52
C SER A 107 0.78 1.51 -5.07
N GLU A 108 -0.25 1.73 -4.24
CA GLU A 108 -0.56 3.05 -3.71
C GLU A 108 0.58 3.55 -2.78
N GLY A 109 1.15 2.69 -1.95
CA GLY A 109 2.30 3.03 -1.09
C GLY A 109 3.55 3.48 -1.86
N LEU A 110 3.89 2.78 -2.95
CA LEU A 110 5.00 3.16 -3.84
C LEU A 110 4.75 4.50 -4.52
N LEU A 111 3.52 4.73 -5.01
CA LEU A 111 3.16 6.01 -5.64
C LEU A 111 3.20 7.16 -4.63
N ARG A 112 2.71 6.96 -3.40
CA ARG A 112 2.76 7.99 -2.33
C ARG A 112 4.20 8.34 -1.95
N THR A 113 5.06 7.34 -1.76
CA THR A 113 6.51 7.56 -1.54
C THR A 113 7.12 8.34 -2.71
N GLY A 114 6.75 7.99 -3.93
CA GLY A 114 7.22 8.68 -5.13
C GLY A 114 6.70 10.12 -5.29
N ILE A 115 5.49 10.42 -4.79
CA ILE A 115 4.95 11.78 -4.71
C ILE A 115 5.77 12.62 -3.71
N GLU A 116 6.02 12.10 -2.51
CA GLU A 116 6.82 12.76 -1.48
C GLU A 116 8.23 13.10 -1.99
N ASN A 117 8.84 12.16 -2.71
CA ASN A 117 10.17 12.32 -3.29
C ASN A 117 10.19 13.05 -4.63
N LYS A 118 9.02 13.39 -5.21
CA LYS A 118 8.87 13.98 -6.54
C LYS A 118 9.57 13.18 -7.65
N SER A 119 9.59 11.86 -7.51
CA SER A 119 10.33 10.95 -8.40
C SER A 119 9.47 10.39 -9.53
N MET A 120 8.14 10.47 -9.42
CA MET A 120 7.20 9.84 -10.35
C MET A 120 6.82 10.77 -11.51
N SER A 121 7.66 10.83 -12.55
CA SER A 121 7.34 11.61 -13.74
C SER A 121 6.25 10.96 -14.60
N PHE A 122 5.52 11.79 -15.34
CA PHE A 122 4.54 11.32 -16.31
C PHE A 122 5.16 10.40 -17.35
N ALA A 123 6.33 10.74 -17.89
CA ALA A 123 7.04 9.92 -18.86
C ALA A 123 7.37 8.52 -18.31
N PHE A 124 7.81 8.45 -17.05
CA PHE A 124 8.08 7.18 -16.38
C PHE A 124 6.80 6.37 -16.17
N LEU A 125 5.77 6.97 -15.54
CA LEU A 125 4.50 6.28 -15.28
C LEU A 125 3.76 5.87 -16.55
N LYS A 126 3.84 6.68 -17.60
CA LYS A 126 3.31 6.35 -18.93
C LYS A 126 3.94 5.08 -19.47
N LYS A 127 5.26 4.95 -19.37
CA LYS A 127 6.00 3.74 -19.78
C LYS A 127 5.59 2.52 -18.96
N VAL A 128 5.66 2.59 -17.63
CA VAL A 128 5.51 1.41 -16.77
C VAL A 128 4.05 0.97 -16.57
N LEU A 129 3.10 1.89 -16.68
CA LEU A 129 1.66 1.60 -16.58
C LEU A 129 0.97 1.48 -17.94
N GLY A 130 1.64 1.81 -19.04
CA GLY A 130 1.04 1.78 -20.38
C GLY A 130 -0.07 2.82 -20.55
N LEU A 131 0.10 4.03 -20.01
CA LEU A 131 -0.93 5.07 -20.08
C LEU A 131 -1.11 5.52 -21.54
N LYS A 132 -2.38 5.56 -22.01
CA LYS A 132 -2.73 5.82 -23.41
C LYS A 132 -2.80 7.30 -23.79
N THR A 133 -2.68 8.18 -22.81
CA THR A 133 -2.83 9.63 -22.98
C THR A 133 -1.47 10.30 -23.12
N ASP A 134 -1.42 11.41 -23.84
CA ASP A 134 -0.31 12.37 -23.79
C ASP A 134 -0.74 13.58 -22.96
N LEU A 135 0.12 13.99 -22.03
CA LEU A 135 -0.02 15.20 -21.25
C LEU A 135 1.21 16.06 -21.47
N ASP A 136 1.01 17.36 -21.66
CA ASP A 136 2.12 18.30 -21.83
C ASP A 136 2.81 18.56 -20.49
N GLU A 137 2.14 19.22 -19.54
CA GLU A 137 2.74 19.63 -18.26
C GLU A 137 1.84 19.40 -17.03
N GLY A 138 0.60 18.97 -17.20
CA GLY A 138 -0.30 18.71 -16.08
C GLY A 138 -1.63 18.11 -16.52
N GLY A 139 -2.37 17.57 -15.56
CA GLY A 139 -3.68 16.98 -15.82
C GLY A 139 -3.94 15.74 -14.99
N ILE A 140 -5.06 15.08 -15.31
CA ILE A 140 -5.54 13.89 -14.62
C ILE A 140 -5.55 12.75 -15.63
N VAL A 141 -4.93 11.62 -15.29
CA VAL A 141 -4.94 10.40 -16.12
C VAL A 141 -5.49 9.26 -15.33
N PHE A 142 -6.40 8.51 -15.94
CA PHE A 142 -6.87 7.25 -15.36
C PHE A 142 -5.95 6.09 -15.74
N SER A 143 -5.43 5.39 -14.75
CA SER A 143 -4.72 4.12 -14.93
C SER A 143 -5.70 2.97 -14.78
N GLU A 144 -6.12 2.39 -15.90
CA GLU A 144 -6.94 1.15 -15.92
C GLU A 144 -6.26 0.03 -15.12
N ARG A 145 -4.92 -0.05 -15.21
CA ARG A 145 -4.12 -1.08 -14.57
C ARG A 145 -4.16 -1.01 -13.04
N LEU A 146 -4.17 0.20 -12.48
CA LEU A 146 -4.19 0.40 -11.02
C LEU A 146 -5.58 0.73 -10.46
N GLY A 147 -6.54 1.10 -11.33
CA GLY A 147 -7.84 1.62 -10.89
C GLY A 147 -7.74 2.98 -10.20
N LEU A 148 -6.75 3.81 -10.59
CA LEU A 148 -6.45 5.10 -9.97
C LEU A 148 -6.52 6.25 -10.97
N TYR A 149 -7.04 7.39 -10.53
CA TYR A 149 -6.78 8.69 -11.11
C TYR A 149 -5.45 9.20 -10.59
N LEU A 150 -4.57 9.59 -11.51
CA LEU A 150 -3.23 10.10 -11.26
C LEU A 150 -3.20 11.59 -11.62
N TYR A 151 -2.84 12.44 -10.67
CA TYR A 151 -2.84 13.89 -10.82
C TYR A 151 -1.42 14.39 -11.03
N PHE A 152 -1.18 15.07 -12.15
CA PHE A 152 0.12 15.57 -12.54
C PHE A 152 0.19 17.10 -12.54
N SER A 153 1.31 17.63 -12.09
CA SER A 153 1.67 19.05 -12.18
C SER A 153 3.17 19.20 -12.50
N GLY A 154 3.51 20.03 -13.49
CA GLY A 154 4.87 20.12 -14.02
C GLY A 154 5.42 18.79 -14.54
N GLY A 155 4.56 17.91 -15.05
CA GLY A 155 4.93 16.56 -15.51
C GLY A 155 5.29 15.57 -14.39
N ILE A 156 5.06 15.91 -13.11
CA ILE A 156 5.32 15.05 -11.94
C ILE A 156 3.99 14.68 -11.27
N LEU A 157 3.88 13.44 -10.78
CA LEU A 157 2.74 12.99 -9.99
C LEU A 157 2.72 13.74 -8.66
N VAL A 158 1.61 14.41 -8.36
CA VAL A 158 1.41 15.19 -7.13
C VAL A 158 0.32 14.63 -6.23
N ASP A 159 -0.61 13.85 -6.78
CA ASP A 159 -1.67 13.22 -6.01
C ASP A 159 -2.23 11.99 -6.75
N LEU A 160 -3.01 11.18 -6.04
CA LEU A 160 -3.75 10.04 -6.58
C LEU A 160 -5.13 9.91 -5.94
N GLY A 161 -6.10 9.43 -6.72
CA GLY A 161 -7.47 9.25 -6.29
C GLY A 161 -8.02 7.92 -6.78
N THR A 162 -8.88 7.29 -5.98
CA THR A 162 -9.42 5.96 -6.29
C THR A 162 -10.66 6.08 -7.16
N ALA A 163 -10.72 5.36 -8.29
CA ALA A 163 -11.86 5.50 -9.20
C ALA A 163 -13.17 4.90 -8.66
N ASP A 164 -13.08 3.92 -7.76
CA ASP A 164 -14.21 3.29 -7.10
C ASP A 164 -14.55 3.91 -5.74
N GLY A 165 -13.88 5.01 -5.36
CA GLY A 165 -14.05 5.68 -4.07
C GLY A 165 -13.62 4.87 -2.85
N LEU A 166 -12.96 3.71 -3.04
CA LEU A 166 -12.49 2.86 -1.96
C LEU A 166 -11.01 3.07 -1.70
N ASN A 167 -10.59 3.11 -0.43
CA ASN A 167 -9.16 3.13 -0.07
C ASN A 167 -8.51 1.75 -0.26
N GLU A 168 -7.18 1.70 -0.12
CA GLU A 168 -6.38 0.51 -0.33
C GLU A 168 -6.80 -0.67 0.56
N TRP A 169 -7.19 -0.40 1.81
CA TRP A 169 -7.63 -1.41 2.77
C TRP A 169 -9.00 -1.98 2.42
N ALA A 170 -9.95 -1.13 2.01
CA ALA A 170 -11.27 -1.56 1.58
C ALA A 170 -11.17 -2.44 0.32
N LYS A 171 -10.30 -2.07 -0.64
CA LYS A 171 -10.01 -2.89 -1.82
C LYS A 171 -9.39 -4.23 -1.43
N HIS A 172 -8.44 -4.23 -0.49
CA HIS A 172 -7.79 -5.45 -0.03
C HIS A 172 -8.82 -6.39 0.62
N ILE A 173 -9.65 -5.90 1.55
CA ILE A 173 -10.73 -6.69 2.17
C ILE A 173 -11.70 -7.24 1.11
N ARG A 174 -12.11 -6.41 0.12
CA ARG A 174 -12.96 -6.85 -0.99
C ARG A 174 -12.38 -8.04 -1.75
N ASN A 175 -11.06 -8.07 -1.93
CA ASN A 175 -10.37 -9.12 -2.67
C ASN A 175 -10.18 -10.40 -1.84
N ILE A 176 -9.80 -10.29 -0.56
CA ILE A 176 -9.50 -11.46 0.28
C ILE A 176 -10.75 -12.05 0.96
N ASN A 177 -11.77 -11.23 1.20
CA ASN A 177 -13.01 -11.62 1.88
C ASN A 177 -14.21 -10.80 1.33
N PRO A 178 -14.67 -11.13 0.11
CA PRO A 178 -15.76 -10.40 -0.54
C PRO A 178 -17.08 -10.47 0.23
N GLU A 179 -17.33 -11.53 0.99
CA GLU A 179 -18.53 -11.68 1.81
C GLU A 179 -18.55 -10.65 2.95
N LEU A 180 -17.44 -10.49 3.66
CA LEU A 180 -17.33 -9.49 4.72
C LEU A 180 -17.45 -8.07 4.15
N PHE A 181 -16.80 -7.78 3.02
CA PHE A 181 -16.96 -6.50 2.33
C PHE A 181 -18.42 -6.24 1.97
N GLY A 182 -19.11 -7.26 1.45
CA GLY A 182 -20.55 -7.21 1.16
C GLY A 182 -21.39 -6.89 2.39
N ALA A 183 -21.08 -7.50 3.54
CA ALA A 183 -21.76 -7.20 4.80
C ALA A 183 -21.59 -5.74 5.24
N TYR A 184 -20.37 -5.19 5.17
CA TYR A 184 -20.13 -3.76 5.45
C TYR A 184 -20.89 -2.85 4.48
N LEU A 185 -20.90 -3.20 3.19
CA LEU A 185 -21.63 -2.45 2.18
C LEU A 185 -23.13 -2.40 2.47
N GLU A 186 -23.73 -3.53 2.83
CA GLU A 186 -25.17 -3.60 3.15
C GLU A 186 -25.51 -2.86 4.45
N VAL A 187 -24.67 -2.95 5.48
CA VAL A 187 -24.84 -2.17 6.71
C VAL A 187 -24.73 -0.67 6.42
N ALA A 188 -23.71 -0.22 5.69
CA ALA A 188 -23.54 1.19 5.37
C ALA A 188 -24.70 1.72 4.52
N LYS A 189 -25.17 0.97 3.51
CA LYS A 189 -26.35 1.32 2.71
C LYS A 189 -27.63 1.39 3.55
N LYS A 190 -27.79 0.54 4.56
CA LYS A 190 -28.96 0.57 5.46
C LYS A 190 -29.11 1.94 6.14
N TYR A 191 -27.99 2.54 6.57
CA TYR A 191 -28.04 3.81 7.32
C TYR A 191 -27.87 5.06 6.43
N TRP A 192 -27.09 4.98 5.36
CA TRP A 192 -26.84 6.11 4.46
C TRP A 192 -27.76 6.16 3.23
N GLY A 193 -28.47 5.07 2.94
CA GLY A 193 -29.32 4.92 1.76
C GLY A 193 -28.52 5.07 0.46
N ASN A 194 -29.01 5.92 -0.44
CA ASN A 194 -28.42 6.15 -1.76
C ASN A 194 -27.25 7.16 -1.76
N LYS A 195 -26.77 7.60 -0.59
CA LYS A 195 -25.62 8.51 -0.48
C LYS A 195 -24.31 7.74 -0.68
N ILE A 196 -24.00 7.38 -1.92
CA ILE A 196 -22.87 6.50 -2.29
C ILE A 196 -21.54 6.96 -1.67
N GLY A 197 -21.24 8.26 -1.71
CA GLY A 197 -20.01 8.79 -1.10
C GLY A 197 -19.92 8.52 0.42
N MET A 198 -21.03 8.65 1.14
CA MET A 198 -21.05 8.38 2.59
C MET A 198 -20.95 6.87 2.89
N VAL A 199 -21.53 6.03 2.02
CA VAL A 199 -21.39 4.58 2.09
C VAL A 199 -19.93 4.18 1.90
N GLN A 200 -19.26 4.72 0.89
CA GLN A 200 -17.84 4.47 0.61
C GLN A 200 -16.95 4.96 1.74
N ASP A 201 -17.19 6.17 2.24
CA ASP A 201 -16.44 6.74 3.38
C ASP A 201 -16.52 5.84 4.62
N GLU A 202 -17.70 5.35 4.98
CA GLU A 202 -17.86 4.46 6.13
C GLU A 202 -17.08 3.15 5.93
N ILE A 203 -17.17 2.54 4.75
CA ILE A 203 -16.43 1.31 4.44
C ILE A 203 -14.92 1.54 4.53
N ASN A 204 -14.43 2.66 3.98
CA ASN A 204 -13.02 3.03 4.03
C ASN A 204 -12.52 3.21 5.46
N ILE A 205 -13.29 3.92 6.29
CA ILE A 205 -12.98 4.14 7.71
C ILE A 205 -12.92 2.80 8.46
N GLN A 206 -13.89 1.90 8.23
CA GLN A 206 -13.90 0.60 8.90
C GLN A 206 -12.75 -0.31 8.43
N ALA A 207 -12.42 -0.28 7.13
CA ALA A 207 -11.32 -1.06 6.58
C ALA A 207 -9.95 -0.59 7.09
N GLU A 208 -9.74 0.72 7.16
CA GLU A 208 -8.53 1.32 7.73
C GLU A 208 -8.44 1.04 9.24
N ALA A 209 -9.53 1.18 9.98
CA ALA A 209 -9.57 0.83 11.40
C ALA A 209 -9.31 -0.67 11.63
N PHE A 210 -9.81 -1.55 10.77
CA PHE A 210 -9.51 -2.98 10.83
C PHE A 210 -8.01 -3.25 10.65
N ALA A 211 -7.38 -2.66 9.64
CA ALA A 211 -5.94 -2.82 9.39
C ALA A 211 -5.07 -2.39 10.59
N ASN A 212 -5.54 -1.38 11.34
CA ASN A 212 -4.87 -0.87 12.53
C ASN A 212 -5.27 -1.57 13.83
N THR A 213 -6.22 -2.51 13.81
CA THR A 213 -6.70 -3.20 15.01
C THR A 213 -5.72 -4.29 15.45
N PRO A 214 -5.20 -4.24 16.70
CA PRO A 214 -4.30 -5.28 17.20
C PRO A 214 -4.95 -6.66 17.12
N HIS A 215 -4.22 -7.64 16.56
CA HIS A 215 -4.70 -9.01 16.36
C HIS A 215 -5.94 -9.18 15.46
N GLY A 216 -6.42 -8.12 14.77
CA GLY A 216 -7.52 -8.20 13.80
C GLY A 216 -8.75 -8.96 14.32
N PHE A 217 -9.14 -10.04 13.64
CA PHE A 217 -10.27 -10.91 14.02
C PHE A 217 -10.05 -11.76 15.29
N ASN A 218 -8.86 -11.72 15.88
CA ASN A 218 -8.58 -12.36 17.17
C ASN A 218 -8.53 -11.34 18.32
N ASN A 219 -8.94 -10.09 18.08
CA ASN A 219 -8.98 -9.06 19.12
C ASN A 219 -9.99 -9.43 20.22
N GLN A 220 -9.58 -9.32 21.48
CA GLN A 220 -10.38 -9.72 22.64
C GLN A 220 -11.68 -8.90 22.83
N PHE A 221 -11.77 -7.71 22.22
CA PHE A 221 -12.91 -6.81 22.37
C PHE A 221 -13.93 -6.87 21.22
N LEU A 222 -13.76 -7.76 20.24
CA LEU A 222 -14.60 -7.80 19.04
C LEU A 222 -16.09 -7.92 19.35
N GLU A 223 -16.47 -8.78 20.29
CA GLU A 223 -17.88 -9.02 20.61
C GLU A 223 -18.57 -7.77 21.18
N LEU A 224 -17.83 -6.89 21.88
CA LEU A 224 -18.38 -5.63 22.39
C LEU A 224 -18.73 -4.66 21.26
N HIS A 225 -18.07 -4.77 20.11
CA HIS A 225 -18.23 -3.89 18.94
C HIS A 225 -18.85 -4.58 17.73
N ARG A 226 -19.24 -5.85 17.87
CA ARG A 226 -20.00 -6.57 16.83
C ARG A 226 -21.37 -5.93 16.66
N VAL A 227 -21.77 -5.73 15.42
CA VAL A 227 -23.06 -5.15 15.04
C VAL A 227 -23.77 -6.08 14.04
N GLU A 228 -24.72 -5.54 13.29
CA GLU A 228 -25.54 -6.29 12.35
C GLU A 228 -24.71 -6.98 11.25
N LEU A 229 -25.26 -8.07 10.70
CA LEU A 229 -24.63 -8.90 9.66
C LEU A 229 -23.23 -9.41 10.02
N GLY A 230 -22.93 -9.50 11.33
CA GLY A 230 -21.63 -9.98 11.82
C GLY A 230 -20.48 -8.99 11.63
N THR A 231 -20.74 -7.78 11.12
CA THR A 231 -19.74 -6.71 11.00
C THR A 231 -19.30 -6.20 12.37
N VAL A 232 -18.18 -5.50 12.43
CA VAL A 232 -17.63 -4.94 13.67
C VAL A 232 -17.35 -3.46 13.45
N ASN A 233 -17.70 -2.61 14.41
CA ASN A 233 -17.28 -1.21 14.35
C ASN A 233 -15.83 -1.09 14.84
N PHE A 234 -14.87 -1.35 13.95
CA PHE A 234 -13.45 -1.34 14.28
C PHE A 234 -12.96 0.03 14.72
N LEU A 235 -13.51 1.13 14.18
CA LEU A 235 -13.16 2.47 14.65
C LEU A 235 -13.55 2.65 16.13
N MET A 236 -14.77 2.27 16.51
CA MET A 236 -15.20 2.37 17.90
C MET A 236 -14.45 1.40 18.82
N LEU A 237 -14.04 0.23 18.32
CA LEU A 237 -13.16 -0.68 19.05
C LEU A 237 -11.82 -0.02 19.38
N LEU A 238 -11.18 0.63 18.40
CA LEU A 238 -9.93 1.35 18.60
C LEU A 238 -10.09 2.54 19.56
N VAL A 239 -11.18 3.29 19.44
CA VAL A 239 -11.48 4.43 20.31
C VAL A 239 -11.66 3.97 21.76
N CYS A 240 -12.50 2.97 22.00
CA CYS A 240 -12.85 2.53 23.35
C CYS A 240 -11.73 1.76 24.07
N HIS A 241 -10.85 1.08 23.35
CA HIS A 241 -9.89 0.14 23.96
C HIS A 241 -8.42 0.46 23.69
N TYR A 242 -8.12 1.29 22.69
CA TYR A 242 -6.74 1.56 22.26
C TYR A 242 -6.43 3.06 22.17
N GLY A 243 -7.33 3.94 22.62
CA GLY A 243 -7.09 5.38 22.72
C GLY A 243 -7.03 6.11 21.39
N GLN A 244 -7.60 5.54 20.32
CA GLN A 244 -7.74 6.23 19.05
C GLN A 244 -8.55 7.52 19.24
N LYS A 245 -8.02 8.64 18.73
CA LYS A 245 -8.72 9.92 18.77
C LYS A 245 -9.87 9.92 17.77
N ILE A 246 -10.97 10.56 18.15
CA ILE A 246 -12.15 10.76 17.31
C ILE A 246 -12.80 12.09 17.68
N THR A 247 -13.36 12.78 16.68
CA THR A 247 -14.21 13.96 16.90
C THR A 247 -15.69 13.60 16.97
N GLU A 248 -16.51 14.48 17.52
CA GLU A 248 -17.97 14.32 17.54
C GLU A 248 -18.54 14.12 16.13
N GLU A 249 -18.07 14.89 15.15
CA GLU A 249 -18.47 14.76 13.75
C GLU A 249 -18.14 13.36 13.20
N GLN A 250 -16.92 12.87 13.45
CA GLN A 250 -16.51 11.54 13.02
C GLN A 250 -17.34 10.45 13.72
N PHE A 251 -17.58 10.59 15.02
CA PHE A 251 -18.38 9.67 15.81
C PHE A 251 -19.82 9.60 15.29
N THR A 252 -20.46 10.75 15.07
CA THR A 252 -21.84 10.82 14.61
C THR A 252 -21.98 10.35 13.16
N LYS A 253 -20.97 10.60 12.32
CA LYS A 253 -20.90 10.06 10.95
C LYS A 253 -20.80 8.53 10.99
N ILE A 254 -19.82 7.96 11.66
CA ILE A 254 -19.60 6.49 11.62
C ILE A 254 -20.71 5.71 12.34
N ASN A 255 -21.37 6.31 13.33
CA ASN A 255 -22.45 5.70 14.09
C ASN A 255 -23.83 6.22 13.68
N VAL A 256 -23.99 6.76 12.47
CA VAL A 256 -25.29 7.26 12.00
C VAL A 256 -26.40 6.22 12.25
N GLY A 257 -27.49 6.66 12.90
CA GLY A 257 -28.62 5.80 13.28
C GLY A 257 -28.32 4.70 14.32
N ARG A 258 -27.12 4.69 14.91
CA ARG A 258 -26.61 3.65 15.84
C ARG A 258 -26.17 4.21 17.20
N TYR A 259 -26.43 5.47 17.48
CA TYR A 259 -26.22 6.10 18.78
C TYR A 259 -27.50 6.75 19.30
N SER A 260 -27.53 7.09 20.59
CA SER A 260 -28.57 7.94 21.20
C SER A 260 -27.92 9.12 21.88
N LEU A 261 -28.43 10.33 21.65
CA LEU A 261 -27.99 11.53 22.35
C LEU A 261 -28.64 11.56 23.74
N LEU A 262 -27.82 11.72 24.79
CA LEU A 262 -28.27 11.76 26.17
C LEU A 262 -28.34 13.19 26.73
N ASP A 263 -27.37 14.04 26.35
CA ASP A 263 -27.25 15.42 26.84
C ASP A 263 -26.48 16.29 25.81
N VAL A 264 -26.81 17.57 25.74
CA VAL A 264 -26.20 18.60 24.85
C VAL A 264 -25.87 19.89 25.62
N ASP A 265 -26.32 20.07 26.86
CA ASP A 265 -26.39 21.40 27.48
C ASP A 265 -25.02 21.99 27.85
N THR A 266 -24.00 21.15 28.03
CA THR A 266 -22.61 21.58 28.29
C THR A 266 -21.60 20.82 27.45
N ASN A 267 -21.69 19.49 27.46
CA ASN A 267 -20.90 18.59 26.63
C ASN A 267 -21.85 17.63 25.92
N ALA A 268 -21.62 17.37 24.64
CA ALA A 268 -22.45 16.44 23.88
C ALA A 268 -22.16 15.01 24.36
N THR A 269 -23.16 14.37 24.96
CA THR A 269 -23.02 13.02 25.53
C THR A 269 -23.87 12.04 24.75
N TYR A 270 -23.25 10.96 24.27
CA TYR A 270 -23.87 9.95 23.44
C TYR A 270 -23.76 8.57 24.08
N ARG A 271 -24.82 7.78 23.97
CA ARG A 271 -24.78 6.34 24.17
C ARG A 271 -24.56 5.63 22.85
N TYR A 272 -23.55 4.77 22.81
CA TYR A 272 -23.28 3.82 21.74
C TYR A 272 -23.11 2.43 22.35
N LYS A 273 -24.10 1.55 22.15
CA LYS A 273 -24.19 0.25 22.83
C LYS A 273 -23.99 0.43 24.35
N ASP A 274 -23.02 -0.29 24.93
CA ASP A 274 -22.67 -0.28 26.34
C ASP A 274 -21.64 0.81 26.68
N PHE A 275 -21.47 1.83 25.82
CA PHE A 275 -20.52 2.91 26.03
C PHE A 275 -21.22 4.27 26.05
N ILE A 276 -20.82 5.11 26.99
CA ILE A 276 -21.19 6.52 27.07
C ILE A 276 -19.96 7.35 26.72
N LEU A 277 -20.08 8.14 25.67
CA LEU A 277 -19.02 9.01 25.15
C LEU A 277 -19.42 10.46 25.36
N THR A 278 -18.51 11.26 25.89
CA THR A 278 -18.73 12.69 26.13
C THR A 278 -17.73 13.49 25.31
N PHE A 279 -18.24 14.43 24.52
CA PHE A 279 -17.48 15.32 23.66
C PHE A 279 -17.51 16.75 24.19
N GLY A 280 -16.38 17.43 24.10
CA GLY A 280 -16.24 18.83 24.48
C GLY A 280 -16.84 19.79 23.45
N LEU A 281 -16.91 21.08 23.81
CA LEU A 281 -17.46 22.13 22.96
C LEU A 281 -16.74 22.32 21.61
N ASN A 282 -15.48 21.89 21.51
CA ASN A 282 -14.71 21.90 20.26
C ASN A 282 -14.79 20.57 19.48
N GLY A 283 -15.64 19.64 19.93
CA GLY A 283 -15.87 18.33 19.30
C GLY A 283 -14.86 17.25 19.66
N GLU A 284 -13.94 17.47 20.60
CA GLU A 284 -12.99 16.44 21.05
C GLU A 284 -13.64 15.40 21.97
N LEU A 285 -13.15 14.16 21.97
CA LEU A 285 -13.57 13.17 22.97
C LEU A 285 -12.91 13.48 24.33
N ILE A 286 -13.73 13.74 25.36
CA ILE A 286 -13.29 14.01 26.73
C ILE A 286 -13.23 12.71 27.56
N SER A 287 -14.26 11.87 27.46
CA SER A 287 -14.33 10.65 28.26
C SER A 287 -15.15 9.54 27.61
N ILE A 288 -14.77 8.30 27.92
CA ILE A 288 -15.50 7.08 27.57
C ILE A 288 -15.76 6.31 28.87
N ASN A 289 -17.03 6.00 29.14
CA ASN A 289 -17.43 5.17 30.27
C ASN A 289 -18.19 3.95 29.76
N LYS A 290 -17.93 2.78 30.33
CA LYS A 290 -18.75 1.59 30.05
C LYS A 290 -20.03 1.68 30.89
N ASP A 291 -21.17 1.67 30.24
CA ASP A 291 -22.49 1.55 30.84
C ASP A 291 -22.64 0.10 31.35
N VAL A 292 -22.80 -0.07 32.67
CA VAL A 292 -22.90 -1.39 33.34
C VAL A 292 -24.37 -1.74 33.63
N SER A 293 -25.29 -1.22 32.82
CA SER A 293 -26.74 -1.41 32.98
C SER A 293 -27.22 -2.82 32.63
#